data_AF-A0A7C4RGZ2-F1
#
_entry.id   AF-A0A7C4RGZ2-F1
#
_cell.length_a   1.000
_cell.length_b   1.000
_cell.length_c   1.000
_cell.angle_alpha   90.00
_cell.angle_beta   90.00
_cell.angle_gamma   90.00
#
_symmetry.space_group_name_H-M   'P 1'
#
loop_
_entity.id
_entity.type
_entity.pdbx_description
1 polymer ?
#
loop_
_entity_poly.entity_id
_entity_poly.type
_entity_poly.pdbx_seq_one_letter_code
_entity_poly.pdbx_strand_id
1 'polypeptide(L)'
;MASKYKGKRYFETSLIIVFGSLYAVTGYFTYFGINFYGVKFWPAVVIPATAAVLFGEKVGGCSAALGIFVSDVLTHGIAFLSLTVGVPSNFIAFYIIGKVCRKYSLRRYLISATVGLAIGSIIIGIGLLFWSQAFPLPFSSEVTPLAFEAAFAISAWTFISEIPFLYILVPPMVRMIRDRVGKVV
;
A
#
# COMPACT_ATOMS: atom_id res chain seq x y z
N MET A 1 -23.18 -22.03 -13.76
CA MET A 1 -22.87 -20.80 -12.97
C MET A 1 -21.68 -20.96 -12.02
N ALA A 2 -21.62 -21.98 -11.15
CA ALA A 2 -20.55 -22.15 -10.16
C ALA A 2 -19.12 -22.21 -10.74
N SER A 3 -18.91 -22.83 -11.91
CA SER A 3 -17.61 -22.88 -12.60
C SER A 3 -17.08 -21.50 -12.99
N LYS A 4 -17.93 -20.62 -13.51
CA LYS A 4 -17.57 -19.24 -13.89
C LYS A 4 -17.19 -18.38 -12.66
N TYR A 5 -17.87 -18.58 -11.53
CA TYR A 5 -17.53 -17.95 -10.25
C TYR A 5 -16.20 -18.44 -9.68
N LYS A 6 -15.92 -19.76 -9.76
CA LYS A 6 -14.63 -20.34 -9.37
C LYS A 6 -13.49 -19.78 -10.23
N GLY A 7 -13.68 -19.72 -11.56
CA GLY A 7 -12.68 -19.15 -12.49
C GLY A 7 -12.32 -17.70 -12.16
N LYS A 8 -13.32 -16.85 -11.85
CA LYS A 8 -13.07 -15.46 -11.42
C LYS A 8 -12.24 -15.39 -10.14
N ARG A 9 -12.53 -16.24 -9.15
CA ARG A 9 -11.82 -16.25 -7.86
C ARG A 9 -10.36 -16.69 -8.02
N TYR A 10 -10.09 -17.73 -8.81
CA TYR A 10 -8.71 -18.15 -9.09
C TYR A 10 -7.90 -17.07 -9.82
N PHE A 11 -8.54 -16.35 -10.75
CA PHE A 11 -7.91 -15.23 -11.44
C PHE A 11 -7.57 -14.08 -10.48
N GLU A 12 -8.52 -13.66 -9.64
CA GLU A 12 -8.28 -12.63 -8.61
C GLU A 12 -7.15 -13.04 -7.65
N THR A 13 -7.14 -14.30 -7.19
CA THR A 13 -6.07 -14.82 -6.32
C THR A 13 -4.71 -14.81 -7.01
N SER A 14 -4.65 -15.18 -8.29
CA SER A 14 -3.39 -15.15 -9.06
C SER A 14 -2.85 -13.73 -9.17
N LEU A 15 -3.73 -12.76 -9.45
CA LEU A 15 -3.34 -11.34 -9.49
C LEU A 15 -2.86 -10.83 -8.14
N ILE A 16 -3.53 -11.21 -7.04
CA ILE A 16 -3.10 -10.84 -5.69
C ILE A 16 -1.68 -11.32 -5.42
N ILE A 17 -1.36 -12.57 -5.78
CA ILE A 17 -0.03 -13.16 -5.58
C ILE A 17 1.02 -12.45 -6.45
N VAL A 18 0.73 -12.24 -7.75
CA VAL A 18 1.67 -11.59 -8.67
C VAL A 18 1.95 -10.15 -8.26
N PHE A 19 0.92 -9.34 -8.04
CA PHE A 19 1.11 -7.93 -7.65
C PHE A 19 1.66 -7.79 -6.24
N GLY A 20 1.29 -8.67 -5.30
CA GLY A 20 1.87 -8.68 -3.96
C GLY A 20 3.36 -9.01 -3.96
N SER A 21 3.77 -9.99 -4.78
CA SER A 21 5.18 -10.34 -4.94
C SER A 21 5.98 -9.22 -5.60
N LEU A 22 5.44 -8.62 -6.67
CA LEU A 22 6.05 -7.46 -7.31
C LEU A 22 6.17 -6.28 -6.35
N TYR A 23 5.15 -6.03 -5.52
CA TYR A 23 5.16 -4.96 -4.55
C TYR A 23 6.26 -5.16 -3.49
N ALA A 24 6.39 -6.38 -2.96
CA ALA A 24 7.43 -6.72 -2.00
C ALA A 24 8.84 -6.57 -2.60
N VAL A 25 9.07 -7.14 -3.78
CA VAL A 25 10.38 -7.12 -4.45
C VAL A 25 10.78 -5.70 -4.80
N THR A 26 9.91 -4.96 -5.50
CA THR A 26 10.19 -3.56 -5.85
C THR A 26 10.43 -2.73 -4.60
N GLY A 27 9.60 -2.90 -3.57
CA GLY A 27 9.78 -2.21 -2.30
C GLY A 27 11.15 -2.44 -1.66
N TYR A 28 11.57 -3.70 -1.59
CA TYR A 28 12.88 -4.08 -1.03
C TYR A 28 14.04 -3.42 -1.78
N PHE A 29 13.96 -3.28 -3.11
CA PHE A 29 15.03 -2.66 -3.91
C PHE A 29 14.93 -1.14 -4.03
N THR A 30 13.79 -0.52 -3.73
CA THR A 30 13.54 0.90 -4.01
C THR A 30 13.34 1.77 -2.78
N TYR A 31 13.39 1.22 -1.56
CA TYR A 31 13.36 2.03 -0.34
C TYR A 31 14.72 2.65 0.02
N PHE A 32 15.82 2.16 -0.59
CA PHE A 32 17.18 2.70 -0.48
C PHE A 32 17.72 2.85 0.95
N GLY A 33 17.19 2.12 1.93
CA GLY A 33 17.55 2.30 3.35
C GLY A 33 16.91 3.53 4.01
N ILE A 34 16.21 4.38 3.24
CA ILE A 34 15.63 5.63 3.71
C ILE A 34 14.40 5.33 4.54
N ASN A 35 14.38 5.83 5.78
CA ASN A 35 13.25 5.70 6.69
C ASN A 35 13.17 6.91 7.63
N PHE A 36 11.98 7.12 8.20
CA PHE A 36 11.70 8.18 9.17
C PHE A 36 10.81 7.59 10.26
N TYR A 37 11.29 7.58 11.51
CA TYR A 37 10.58 6.98 12.66
C TYR A 37 10.12 5.54 12.39
N GLY A 38 10.99 4.75 11.76
CA GLY A 38 10.71 3.37 11.39
C GLY A 38 9.82 3.17 10.16
N VAL A 39 9.31 4.24 9.53
CA VAL A 39 8.55 4.14 8.27
C VAL A 39 9.47 4.34 7.08
N LYS A 40 9.50 3.34 6.19
CA LYS A 40 10.34 3.32 4.98
C LYS A 40 9.85 4.32 3.93
N PHE A 41 10.77 4.86 3.14
CA PHE A 41 10.45 5.53 1.87
C PHE A 41 9.91 4.51 0.87
N TRP A 42 8.70 4.70 0.33
CA TRP A 42 7.99 3.58 -0.32
C TRP A 42 7.43 3.89 -1.72
N PRO A 43 8.26 4.11 -2.75
CA PRO A 43 7.78 4.36 -4.11
C PRO A 43 7.05 3.17 -4.74
N ALA A 44 7.21 1.97 -4.17
CA ALA A 44 6.59 0.74 -4.66
C ALA A 44 5.05 0.74 -4.57
N VAL A 45 4.43 1.69 -3.85
CA VAL A 45 2.96 1.85 -3.76
C VAL A 45 2.25 1.95 -5.12
N VAL A 46 2.99 2.30 -6.16
CA VAL A 46 2.52 2.33 -7.55
C VAL A 46 1.98 0.98 -8.00
N ILE A 47 2.55 -0.12 -7.51
CA ILE A 47 2.17 -1.49 -7.90
C ILE A 47 0.76 -1.83 -7.41
N PRO A 48 0.45 -1.81 -6.10
CA PRO A 48 -0.90 -2.09 -5.63
C PRO A 48 -1.90 -1.02 -6.07
N ALA A 49 -1.51 0.24 -6.26
CA ALA A 49 -2.40 1.26 -6.84
C ALA A 49 -2.80 0.93 -8.28
N THR A 50 -1.84 0.51 -9.11
CA THR A 50 -2.11 0.06 -10.48
C THR A 50 -3.03 -1.16 -10.47
N ALA A 51 -2.75 -2.13 -9.58
CA ALA A 51 -3.58 -3.31 -9.41
C ALA A 51 -5.02 -2.95 -9.00
N ALA A 52 -5.17 -2.02 -8.06
CA ALA A 52 -6.47 -1.55 -7.58
C ALA A 52 -7.31 -0.92 -8.70
N VAL A 53 -6.68 -0.11 -9.55
CA VAL A 53 -7.37 0.58 -10.65
C VAL A 53 -7.75 -0.38 -11.80
N LEU A 54 -6.95 -1.42 -12.04
CA LEU A 54 -7.15 -2.35 -13.15
C LEU A 54 -8.01 -3.56 -12.78
N PHE A 55 -7.99 -4.01 -11.53
CA PHE A 55 -8.61 -5.27 -11.12
C PHE A 55 -9.53 -5.13 -9.90
N GLY A 56 -9.72 -3.91 -9.41
CA GLY A 56 -10.68 -3.58 -8.36
C GLY A 56 -10.12 -3.69 -6.94
N GLU A 57 -10.98 -3.37 -5.98
CA GLU A 57 -10.58 -3.13 -4.59
C GLU A 57 -10.02 -4.35 -3.87
N LYS A 58 -10.52 -5.55 -4.18
CA LYS A 58 -10.05 -6.78 -3.54
C LYS A 58 -8.62 -7.11 -3.96
N VAL A 59 -8.33 -6.99 -5.26
CA VAL A 59 -6.98 -7.27 -5.79
C VAL A 59 -6.01 -6.20 -5.31
N GLY A 60 -6.39 -4.92 -5.39
CA GLY A 60 -5.58 -3.81 -4.88
C GLY A 60 -5.25 -3.93 -3.39
N GLY A 61 -6.27 -4.06 -2.54
CA GLY A 61 -6.09 -4.16 -1.10
C GLY A 61 -5.31 -5.40 -0.67
N CYS A 62 -5.67 -6.59 -1.17
CA CYS A 62 -5.00 -7.83 -0.77
C CYS A 62 -3.56 -7.93 -1.28
N SER A 63 -3.26 -7.46 -2.50
CA SER A 63 -1.88 -7.42 -3.00
C SER A 63 -1.01 -6.47 -2.19
N ALA A 64 -1.54 -5.31 -1.80
CA ALA A 64 -0.84 -4.38 -0.93
C ALA A 64 -0.56 -4.98 0.45
N ALA A 65 -1.57 -5.58 1.09
CA ALA A 65 -1.44 -6.27 2.36
C ALA A 65 -0.38 -7.38 2.32
N LEU A 66 -0.42 -8.23 1.28
CA LEU A 66 0.53 -9.32 1.12
C LEU A 66 1.95 -8.79 0.90
N GLY A 67 2.12 -7.83 -0.01
CA GLY A 67 3.45 -7.32 -0.36
C GLY A 67 4.10 -6.52 0.77
N ILE A 68 3.34 -5.69 1.49
CA ILE A 68 3.90 -4.97 2.64
C ILE A 68 4.29 -5.92 3.76
N PHE A 69 3.48 -6.96 4.03
CA PHE A 69 3.81 -7.96 5.05
C PHE A 69 5.14 -8.65 4.77
N VAL A 70 5.30 -9.15 3.53
CA VAL A 70 6.55 -9.80 3.11
C VAL A 70 7.71 -8.82 3.21
N SER A 71 7.54 -7.60 2.71
CA SER A 71 8.57 -6.55 2.79
C SER A 71 8.98 -6.21 4.22
N ASP A 72 8.02 -6.04 5.12
CA ASP A 72 8.24 -5.70 6.53
C ASP A 72 9.03 -6.79 7.25
N VAL A 73 8.63 -8.05 7.04
CA VAL A 73 9.37 -9.21 7.56
C VAL A 73 10.79 -9.28 7.01
N LEU A 74 11.00 -8.95 5.73
CA LEU A 74 12.33 -8.96 5.11
C LEU A 74 13.22 -7.77 5.52
N THR A 75 12.61 -6.65 5.91
CA THR A 75 13.36 -5.40 6.17
C THR A 75 13.63 -5.19 7.65
N HIS A 76 12.62 -5.30 8.53
CA HIS A 76 12.79 -5.13 9.97
C HIS A 76 12.49 -6.39 10.80
N GLY A 77 11.90 -7.44 10.21
CA GLY A 77 11.72 -8.73 10.88
C GLY A 77 10.56 -8.80 11.89
N ILE A 78 9.84 -7.70 12.13
CA ILE A 78 8.79 -7.62 13.14
C ILE A 78 7.42 -7.92 12.50
N ALA A 79 7.11 -9.20 12.30
CA ALA A 79 5.86 -9.64 11.67
C ALA A 79 4.61 -9.10 12.40
N PHE A 80 4.63 -9.06 13.73
CA PHE A 80 3.50 -8.59 14.53
C PHE A 80 3.18 -7.10 14.31
N LEU A 81 4.21 -6.27 14.16
CA LEU A 81 4.04 -4.85 13.82
C LEU A 81 3.39 -4.69 12.45
N SER A 82 3.85 -5.46 11.46
CA SER A 82 3.27 -5.41 10.12
C SER A 82 1.79 -5.80 10.14
N LEU A 83 1.43 -6.90 10.82
CA LEU A 83 0.04 -7.36 10.90
C LEU A 83 -0.90 -6.37 11.59
N THR A 84 -0.39 -5.57 12.53
CA THR A 84 -1.18 -4.61 13.31
C THR A 84 -1.22 -3.21 12.70
N VAL A 85 -0.21 -2.82 11.92
CA VAL A 85 -0.06 -1.46 11.39
C VAL A 85 0.11 -1.44 9.85
N GLY A 86 1.14 -2.10 9.33
CA GLY A 86 1.50 -2.05 7.90
C GLY A 86 0.44 -2.68 6.99
N VAL A 87 0.00 -3.90 7.30
CA VAL A 87 -1.02 -4.65 6.58
C VAL A 87 -2.37 -3.94 6.55
N PRO A 88 -2.98 -3.53 7.68
CA PRO A 88 -4.29 -2.88 7.65
C PRO A 88 -4.26 -1.53 6.95
N SER A 89 -3.22 -0.71 7.15
CA SER A 89 -3.08 0.58 6.48
C SER A 89 -3.01 0.45 4.95
N ASN A 90 -2.15 -0.45 4.46
CA ASN A 90 -2.01 -0.73 3.03
C ASN A 90 -3.31 -1.30 2.47
N PHE A 91 -3.90 -2.32 3.11
CA PHE A 91 -5.15 -2.90 2.65
C PHE A 91 -6.23 -1.84 2.44
N ILE A 92 -6.47 -1.01 3.46
CA ILE A 92 -7.52 0.01 3.44
C ILE A 92 -7.24 1.06 2.36
N ALA A 93 -6.02 1.58 2.27
CA ALA A 93 -5.65 2.60 1.29
C ALA A 93 -5.95 2.15 -0.14
N PHE A 94 -5.44 0.98 -0.54
CA PHE A 94 -5.60 0.50 -1.92
C PHE A 94 -6.98 -0.11 -2.20
N TYR A 95 -7.68 -0.59 -1.16
CA TYR A 95 -9.10 -0.96 -1.28
C TYR A 95 -9.96 0.26 -1.63
N ILE A 96 -9.74 1.41 -0.98
CA ILE A 96 -10.45 2.67 -1.28
C ILE A 96 -10.20 3.09 -2.74
N ILE A 97 -8.94 3.09 -3.18
CA ILE A 97 -8.56 3.42 -4.56
C ILE A 97 -9.32 2.53 -5.56
N GLY A 98 -9.25 1.22 -5.37
CA GLY A 98 -9.90 0.28 -6.29
C GLY A 98 -11.42 0.40 -6.31
N LYS A 99 -12.03 0.66 -5.16
CA LYS A 99 -13.50 0.76 -5.04
C LYS A 99 -14.02 1.99 -5.78
N VAL A 100 -13.34 3.13 -5.64
CA VAL A 100 -13.69 4.38 -6.34
C VAL A 100 -13.38 4.28 -7.83
N CYS A 101 -12.31 3.58 -8.20
CA CYS A 101 -11.86 3.45 -9.59
C CYS A 101 -12.60 2.41 -10.43
N ARG A 102 -13.57 1.67 -9.87
CA ARG A 102 -14.50 0.81 -10.65
C ARG A 102 -15.13 1.53 -11.85
N LYS A 103 -15.38 2.83 -11.71
CA LYS A 103 -15.77 3.71 -12.81
C LYS A 103 -14.67 4.74 -13.04
N TYR A 104 -13.56 4.29 -13.60
CA TYR A 104 -12.35 5.08 -13.71
C TYR A 104 -12.55 6.40 -14.46
N SER A 105 -12.03 7.47 -13.86
CA SER A 105 -11.63 8.70 -14.53
C SER A 105 -10.38 9.21 -13.82
N LEU A 106 -9.53 9.99 -14.52
CA LEU A 106 -8.31 10.51 -13.91
C LEU A 106 -8.62 11.30 -12.62
N ARG A 107 -9.67 12.12 -12.63
CA ARG A 107 -10.14 12.86 -11.45
C ARG A 107 -10.50 11.95 -10.28
N ARG A 108 -11.28 10.88 -10.53
CA ARG A 108 -11.66 9.92 -9.48
C ARG A 108 -10.45 9.20 -8.92
N TYR A 109 -9.52 8.81 -9.79
CA TYR A 109 -8.27 8.19 -9.40
C TYR A 109 -7.48 9.10 -8.47
N LEU A 110 -7.19 10.34 -8.90
CA LEU A 110 -6.40 11.29 -8.11
C LEU A 110 -7.01 11.52 -6.73
N ILE A 111 -8.32 11.81 -6.66
CA ILE A 111 -9.03 11.99 -5.37
C ILE A 111 -8.91 10.72 -4.51
N SER A 112 -9.14 9.54 -5.10
CA SER A 112 -9.06 8.29 -4.33
C SER A 112 -7.64 7.95 -3.88
N ALA A 113 -6.62 8.31 -4.66
CA ALA A 113 -5.22 8.14 -4.31
C ALA A 113 -4.85 9.06 -3.14
N THR A 114 -5.27 10.33 -3.16
CA THR A 114 -5.09 11.26 -2.04
C THR A 114 -5.78 10.74 -0.78
N VAL A 115 -7.07 10.43 -0.86
CA VAL A 115 -7.88 10.06 0.32
C VAL A 115 -7.46 8.70 0.87
N GLY A 116 -7.25 7.71 -0.01
CA GLY A 116 -6.80 6.38 0.38
C GLY A 116 -5.43 6.42 1.05
N LEU A 117 -4.47 7.13 0.45
CA LEU A 117 -3.13 7.27 1.03
C LEU A 117 -3.15 8.06 2.34
N ALA A 118 -3.93 9.14 2.44
CA ALA A 118 -4.05 9.91 3.67
C ALA A 118 -4.60 9.05 4.82
N ILE A 119 -5.65 8.27 4.57
CA ILE A 119 -6.22 7.34 5.56
C ILE A 119 -5.19 6.28 5.96
N GLY A 120 -4.51 5.65 4.99
CA GLY A 120 -3.46 4.68 5.26
C GLY A 120 -2.32 5.26 6.11
N SER A 121 -1.88 6.48 5.77
CA SER A 121 -0.82 7.20 6.47
C SER A 121 -1.20 7.53 7.91
N ILE A 122 -2.44 7.95 8.15
CA ILE A 122 -2.97 8.20 9.50
C ILE A 122 -3.00 6.91 10.32
N ILE A 123 -3.42 5.79 9.72
CA ILE A 123 -3.39 4.48 10.38
C ILE A 123 -1.96 4.11 10.78
N ILE A 124 -0.96 4.38 9.93
CA ILE A 124 0.45 4.15 10.25
C ILE A 124 0.91 5.03 11.40
N GLY A 125 0.66 6.34 11.36
CA GLY A 125 1.07 7.27 12.41
C GLY A 125 0.47 6.93 13.78
N ILE A 126 -0.84 6.68 13.82
CA ILE A 126 -1.54 6.28 15.05
C ILE A 126 -1.08 4.88 15.50
N GLY A 127 -0.93 3.94 14.58
CA GLY A 127 -0.51 2.58 14.86
C GLY A 127 0.89 2.53 15.49
N LEU A 128 1.84 3.30 14.93
CA LEU A 128 3.19 3.38 15.48
C LEU A 128 3.24 4.12 16.82
N LEU A 129 2.42 5.15 17.02
CA LEU A 129 2.28 5.80 18.34
C LEU A 129 1.91 4.77 19.42
N PHE A 130 0.85 3.99 19.20
CA PHE A 130 0.41 2.98 20.16
C PHE A 130 1.41 1.83 20.29
N TRP A 131 1.99 1.37 19.18
CA TRP A 131 3.03 0.34 19.20
C TRP A 131 4.21 0.74 20.09
N SER A 132 4.70 1.97 19.92
CA SER A 132 5.87 2.48 20.63
C SER A 132 5.71 2.55 22.15
N GLN A 133 4.48 2.52 22.68
CA GLN A 133 4.23 2.51 24.12
C GLN A 133 4.56 1.16 24.77
N ALA A 134 4.54 0.08 23.99
CA ALA A 134 4.76 -1.28 24.46
C ALA A 134 6.00 -1.95 23.85
N PHE A 135 6.44 -1.51 22.67
CA PHE A 135 7.48 -2.16 21.90
C PHE A 135 8.40 -1.12 21.22
N PRO A 136 9.68 -1.43 20.98
CA PRO A 136 10.58 -0.54 20.24
C PRO A 136 10.16 -0.39 18.77
N LEU A 137 10.40 0.79 18.21
CA LEU A 137 10.25 1.04 16.78
C LEU A 137 11.37 0.34 15.98
N PRO A 138 11.05 -0.21 14.79
CA PRO A 138 12.07 -0.69 13.88
C PRO A 138 12.90 0.49 13.37
N PHE A 139 14.20 0.31 13.17
CA PHE A 139 15.15 1.31 12.64
C PHE A 139 15.31 2.62 13.45
N SER A 140 14.53 2.83 14.51
CA SER A 140 14.52 4.07 15.30
C SER A 140 14.18 3.77 16.77
N SER A 141 14.89 2.83 17.38
CA SER A 141 14.60 2.40 18.76
C SER A 141 14.85 3.51 19.80
N GLU A 142 15.77 4.44 19.50
CA GLU A 142 16.19 5.54 20.34
C GLU A 142 15.11 6.62 20.57
N VAL A 143 14.10 6.68 19.71
CA VAL A 143 12.96 7.61 19.84
C VAL A 143 11.71 6.92 20.41
N THR A 144 11.86 5.73 21.00
CA THR A 144 10.79 5.00 21.70
C THR A 144 10.76 5.41 23.18
N PRO A 145 9.60 5.71 23.79
CA PRO A 145 8.26 5.78 23.18
C PRO A 145 8.05 7.08 22.41
N LEU A 146 7.14 7.04 21.42
CA LEU A 146 6.78 8.23 20.65
C LEU A 146 5.95 9.20 21.47
N ALA A 147 6.24 10.49 21.31
CA ALA A 147 5.33 11.57 21.69
C ALA A 147 4.09 11.60 20.77
N PHE A 148 2.98 12.16 21.25
CA PHE A 148 1.73 12.20 20.50
C PHE A 148 1.86 12.91 19.14
N GLU A 149 2.64 13.98 19.10
CA GLU A 149 2.89 14.80 17.90
C GLU A 149 3.66 14.01 16.83
N ALA A 150 4.43 12.99 17.21
CA ALA A 150 5.16 12.16 16.26
C ALA A 150 4.21 11.39 15.33
N ALA A 151 3.00 11.05 15.78
CA ALA A 151 1.99 10.41 14.93
C ALA A 151 1.65 11.28 13.70
N PHE A 152 1.57 12.60 13.88
CA PHE A 152 1.31 13.54 12.80
C PHE A 152 2.50 13.62 11.85
N ALA A 153 3.72 13.70 12.37
CA ALA A 153 4.94 13.75 11.57
C ALA A 153 5.12 12.46 10.74
N ILE A 154 4.89 11.29 11.33
CA ILE A 154 4.93 9.99 10.66
C ILE A 154 3.86 9.91 9.56
N SER A 155 2.63 10.34 9.85
CA SER A 155 1.55 10.37 8.85
C SER A 155 1.90 11.29 7.68
N ALA A 156 2.46 12.47 7.98
CA ALA A 156 2.88 13.43 6.97
C ALA A 156 4.03 12.88 6.12
N TRP A 157 5.05 12.28 6.74
CA TRP A 157 6.16 11.62 6.04
C TRP A 157 5.66 10.55 5.08
N THR A 158 4.82 9.63 5.57
CA THR A 158 4.26 8.53 4.77
C THR A 158 3.51 9.10 3.56
N PHE A 159 2.63 10.07 3.79
CA PHE A 159 1.84 10.67 2.72
C PHE A 159 2.70 11.43 1.70
N ILE A 160 3.57 12.32 2.16
CA ILE A 160 4.36 13.22 1.29
C ILE A 160 5.39 12.44 0.48
N SER A 161 5.99 11.41 1.07
CA SER A 161 6.99 10.60 0.38
C SER A 161 6.38 9.68 -0.68
N GLU A 162 5.13 9.25 -0.53
CA GLU A 162 4.50 8.28 -1.43
C GLU A 162 3.59 8.91 -2.50
N ILE A 163 2.90 10.02 -2.18
CA ILE A 163 1.92 10.64 -3.10
C ILE A 163 2.50 11.05 -4.47
N PRO A 164 3.76 11.51 -4.62
CA PRO A 164 4.30 11.89 -5.93
C PRO A 164 4.31 10.70 -6.90
N PHE A 165 4.63 9.50 -6.41
CA PHE A 165 4.68 8.29 -7.22
C PHE A 165 3.28 7.87 -7.69
N LEU A 166 2.28 7.98 -6.81
CA LEU A 166 0.90 7.72 -7.19
C LEU A 166 0.42 8.68 -8.29
N TYR A 167 0.73 9.97 -8.18
CA TYR A 167 0.28 10.94 -9.17
C TYR A 167 1.02 10.84 -10.51
N ILE A 168 2.32 10.58 -10.48
CA ILE A 168 3.17 10.64 -11.67
C ILE A 168 3.17 9.30 -12.42
N LEU A 169 3.30 8.18 -11.71
CA LEU A 169 3.57 6.87 -12.33
C LEU A 169 2.31 6.04 -12.59
N VAL A 170 1.31 6.08 -11.72
CA VAL A 170 0.13 5.21 -11.86
C VAL A 170 -0.75 5.58 -13.07
N PRO A 171 -1.07 6.86 -13.36
CA PRO A 171 -1.88 7.21 -14.54
C PRO A 171 -1.29 6.74 -15.88
N PRO A 172 0.01 6.93 -16.19
CA PRO A 172 0.58 6.37 -17.41
C PRO A 172 0.60 4.84 -17.39
N MET A 173 0.92 4.18 -16.26
CA MET A 173 0.91 2.72 -16.18
C MET A 173 -0.47 2.11 -16.46
N VAL A 174 -1.53 2.67 -15.86
CA VAL A 174 -2.91 2.23 -16.10
C VAL A 174 -3.31 2.39 -17.56
N ARG A 175 -2.93 3.50 -18.20
CA ARG A 175 -3.19 3.73 -19.64
C ARG A 175 -2.48 2.69 -20.50
N MET A 176 -1.17 2.54 -20.32
CA MET A 176 -0.36 1.58 -21.09
C MET A 176 -0.88 0.15 -21.01
N ILE A 177 -1.31 -0.29 -19.81
CA ILE A 177 -1.83 -1.65 -19.64
C ILE A 177 -3.21 -1.78 -20.28
N ARG A 178 -4.11 -0.80 -20.10
CA ARG A 178 -5.44 -0.85 -20.74
C ARG A 178 -5.38 -0.85 -22.25
N ASP A 179 -4.44 -0.12 -22.84
CA ASP A 179 -4.26 -0.06 -24.29
C ASP A 179 -3.82 -1.42 -24.87
N ARG A 180 -3.11 -2.24 -24.10
CA ARG A 180 -2.64 -3.56 -24.54
C ARG A 180 -3.59 -4.70 -24.22
N VAL A 181 -4.30 -4.63 -23.08
CA VAL A 181 -5.08 -5.76 -22.54
C VAL A 181 -6.60 -5.48 -22.60
N GLY A 182 -7.01 -4.31 -23.09
CA GLY A 182 -8.40 -3.87 -23.12
C GLY A 182 -8.89 -3.41 -21.75
N LYS A 183 -10.21 -3.14 -21.63
CA LYS A 183 -10.83 -2.85 -20.32
C LYS A 183 -10.77 -4.12 -19.48
N VAL A 184 -9.87 -4.13 -18.51
CA VAL A 184 -9.85 -5.15 -17.47
C VAL A 184 -10.85 -4.74 -16.40
N VAL A 185 -11.87 -5.58 -16.25
CA VAL A 185 -13.00 -5.62 -15.28
C VAL A 185 -13.44 -4.31 -14.64
#